data_AF-A0A955LXS1-F1
#
_entry.id   AF-A0A955LXS1-F1
#
_cell.length_a   1.000
_cell.length_b   1.000
_cell.length_c   1.000
_cell.angle_alpha   90.00
_cell.angle_beta   90.00
_cell.angle_gamma   90.00
#
_symmetry.space_group_name_H-M   'P 1'
#
loop_
_entity.id
_entity.type
_entity.pdbx_description
1 polymer ?
#
loop_
_entity_poly.entity_id
_entity_poly.type
_entity_poly.pdbx_seq_one_letter_code
_entity_poly.pdbx_strand_id
1 'polypeptide(L)'
;DLPAKDACATLIANVLGTFPEKNFPFDKAARISEGLSQAEIDHVCRDAIKLMILENKNQVTFQLFQDLLKERNSAYHVKKK
;
A
#
# COMPACT_ATOMS: atom_id res chain seq x y z
N ASP A 1 6.72 -16.55 15.15
CA ASP A 1 6.09 -15.63 14.19
C ASP A 1 6.77 -14.28 14.19
N LEU A 2 7.19 -13.80 13.02
CA LEU A 2 7.43 -12.36 12.84
C LEU A 2 6.10 -11.66 13.20
N PRO A 3 6.10 -10.63 14.06
CA PRO A 3 4.86 -9.93 14.37
C PRO A 3 4.26 -9.44 13.04
N ALA A 4 2.95 -9.64 12.84
CA ALA A 4 2.27 -9.40 11.56
C ALA A 4 2.54 -8.01 10.94
N LYS A 5 2.89 -7.03 11.78
CA LYS A 5 3.30 -5.67 11.39
C LYS A 5 4.63 -5.64 10.64
N ASP A 6 5.64 -6.37 11.12
CA ASP A 6 6.96 -6.45 10.48
C ASP A 6 6.86 -7.19 9.14
N ALA A 7 5.99 -8.20 9.07
CA ALA A 7 5.71 -8.90 7.82
C ALA A 7 5.01 -7.98 6.79
N CYS A 8 4.08 -7.13 7.21
CA CYS A 8 3.42 -6.16 6.32
C CYS A 8 4.40 -5.09 5.82
N ALA A 9 5.19 -4.49 6.70
CA ALA A 9 6.20 -3.50 6.32
C ALA A 9 7.20 -4.08 5.31
N THR A 10 7.66 -5.30 5.57
CA THR A 10 8.57 -6.03 4.68
C THR A 10 7.91 -6.33 3.33
N LEU A 11 6.65 -6.78 3.32
CA LEU A 11 5.91 -7.03 2.07
C LEU A 11 5.79 -5.75 1.24
N ILE A 12 5.36 -4.64 1.84
CA ILE A 12 5.20 -3.35 1.16
C ILE A 12 6.54 -2.89 0.59
N ALA A 13 7.62 -2.97 1.37
CA ALA A 13 8.97 -2.63 0.92
C ALA A 13 9.42 -3.48 -0.27
N ASN A 14 9.18 -4.79 -0.21
CA ASN A 14 9.58 -5.72 -1.27
C ASN A 14 8.80 -5.51 -2.57
N VAL A 15 7.49 -5.24 -2.48
CA VAL A 15 6.65 -5.06 -3.68
C VAL A 15 6.88 -3.69 -4.31
N LEU A 16 7.01 -2.63 -3.50
CA LEU A 16 7.31 -1.29 -4.02
C LEU A 16 8.74 -1.16 -4.57
N GLY A 17 9.69 -1.92 -4.01
CA GLY A 17 11.06 -1.98 -4.51
C GLY A 17 11.72 -0.61 -4.57
N THR A 18 12.11 -0.17 -5.77
CA THR A 18 12.79 1.11 -6.01
C THR A 18 11.84 2.28 -6.32
N PHE A 19 10.55 2.01 -6.43
CA PHE A 19 9.53 3.03 -6.71
C PHE A 19 9.12 3.93 -5.54
N PRO A 20 9.24 3.57 -4.24
CA PRO A 20 8.78 4.47 -3.19
C PRO A 20 9.70 5.69 -3.09
N GLU A 21 9.14 6.81 -2.64
CA GLU A 21 9.93 7.99 -2.30
C GLU A 21 10.97 7.69 -1.19
N LYS A 22 12.07 8.44 -1.16
CA LYS A 22 13.21 8.18 -0.27
C LYS A 22 12.84 8.04 1.21
N ASN A 23 11.82 8.78 1.65
CA ASN A 23 11.35 8.82 3.04
C ASN A 23 9.97 8.17 3.20
N PHE A 24 9.64 7.19 2.37
CA PHE A 24 8.37 6.49 2.46
C PHE A 24 8.21 5.85 3.86
N PRO A 25 7.14 6.18 4.61
CA PRO A 25 7.01 5.76 5.99
C PRO A 25 6.42 4.35 6.08
N PHE A 26 7.25 3.33 5.85
CA PHE A 26 6.83 1.91 5.84
C PHE A 26 6.11 1.48 7.13
N ASP A 27 6.54 1.95 8.30
CA ASP A 27 5.85 1.70 9.57
C ASP A 27 4.41 2.22 9.58
N LYS A 28 4.18 3.42 9.02
CA LYS A 28 2.84 4.00 8.91
C LYS A 28 2.02 3.22 7.88
N ALA A 29 2.63 2.86 6.75
CA ALA A 29 2.00 2.07 5.70
C ALA A 29 1.54 0.69 6.22
N ALA A 30 2.36 0.03 7.04
CA ALA A 30 2.01 -1.22 7.70
C ALA A 30 0.82 -1.03 8.67
N ARG A 31 0.84 0.02 9.50
CA ARG A 31 -0.25 0.33 10.44
C ARG A 31 -1.58 0.58 9.77
N ILE A 32 -1.62 1.35 8.67
CA ILE A 32 -2.87 1.62 7.94
C ILE A 32 -3.35 0.41 7.12
N SER A 33 -2.46 -0.55 6.87
CA SER A 33 -2.78 -1.82 6.22
C SER A 33 -3.19 -2.91 7.21
N GLU A 34 -3.18 -2.63 8.53
CA GLU A 34 -3.62 -3.58 9.54
C GLU A 34 -5.09 -3.98 9.31
N GLY A 35 -5.34 -5.28 9.26
CA GLY A 35 -6.67 -5.85 8.97
C GLY A 35 -6.91 -6.20 7.51
N LEU A 36 -5.98 -5.87 6.61
CA LEU A 36 -5.99 -6.35 5.22
C LEU A 36 -5.22 -7.66 5.07
N SER A 37 -5.64 -8.44 4.09
CA SER A 37 -4.93 -9.65 3.66
C SER A 37 -3.65 -9.29 2.89
N GLN A 38 -2.63 -10.15 2.93
CA GLN A 38 -1.40 -9.95 2.16
C GLN A 38 -1.67 -9.74 0.65
N ALA A 39 -2.67 -10.44 0.10
CA ALA A 39 -3.09 -10.27 -1.29
C ALA A 39 -3.65 -8.88 -1.59
N GLU A 40 -4.37 -8.27 -0.64
CA GLU A 40 -4.90 -6.91 -0.79
C GLU A 40 -3.77 -5.88 -0.75
N ILE A 41 -2.81 -6.08 0.16
CA ILE A 41 -1.61 -5.24 0.28
C ILE A 41 -0.76 -5.29 -1.01
N ASP A 42 -0.49 -6.48 -1.54
CA ASP A 42 0.24 -6.64 -2.81
C ASP A 42 -0.49 -5.93 -3.97
N HIS A 43 -1.82 -6.08 -4.03
CA HIS A 43 -2.63 -5.44 -5.07
C HIS A 43 -2.53 -3.92 -5.03
N VAL A 44 -2.67 -3.32 -3.83
CA VAL A 44 -2.54 -1.88 -3.62
C VAL A 44 -1.15 -1.39 -4.02
N CYS A 45 -0.09 -2.12 -3.64
CA CYS A 45 1.28 -1.74 -4.01
C CYS A 45 1.46 -1.73 -5.54
N ARG A 46 0.94 -2.76 -6.23
CA ARG A 46 1.00 -2.83 -7.70
C ARG A 46 0.18 -1.73 -8.37
N ASP A 47 -1.00 -1.42 -7.84
CA ASP A 47 -1.83 -0.33 -8.37
C ASP A 47 -1.18 1.04 -8.15
N ALA A 48 -0.49 1.25 -7.03
CA ALA A 48 0.29 2.45 -6.78
C ALA A 48 1.40 2.62 -7.81
N ILE A 49 2.12 1.55 -8.15
CA ILE A 49 3.14 1.57 -9.21
C ILE A 49 2.51 1.87 -10.57
N LYS A 50 1.38 1.21 -10.91
CA LYS A 50 0.69 1.46 -12.18
C LYS A 50 0.23 2.92 -12.31
N LEU A 51 -0.42 3.47 -11.28
CA LEU A 51 -0.90 4.84 -11.30
C LEU A 51 0.24 5.84 -11.38
N MET A 52 1.32 5.62 -10.63
CA MET A 52 2.54 6.43 -10.75
C MET A 52 3.04 6.45 -12.21
N ILE A 53 3.10 5.29 -12.89
CA ILE A 53 3.50 5.20 -14.30
C ILE A 53 2.51 5.95 -15.21
N LEU A 54 1.21 5.73 -15.04
CA LEU A 54 0.15 6.35 -15.86
C LEU A 54 0.11 7.88 -15.70
N GLU A 55 0.45 8.38 -14.52
CA GLU A 55 0.56 9.81 -14.23
C GLU A 55 1.93 10.40 -14.57
N ASN A 56 2.83 9.61 -15.17
CA ASN A 56 4.18 10.02 -15.55
C ASN A 56 4.99 10.57 -14.36
N LYS A 57 4.78 9.96 -13.18
CA LYS A 57 5.53 10.23 -11.94
C LYS A 57 6.68 9.22 -11.81
N ASN A 58 7.69 9.58 -11.02
CA ASN A 58 8.87 8.74 -10.81
C ASN A 58 8.82 7.95 -9.50
N GLN A 59 7.92 8.31 -8.59
CA GLN A 59 7.88 7.74 -7.23
C GLN A 59 6.45 7.51 -6.74
N VAL A 60 6.27 6.42 -6.01
CA VAL A 60 5.08 6.16 -5.20
C VAL A 60 5.21 6.95 -3.90
N THR A 61 4.29 7.89 -3.72
CA THR A 61 4.20 8.68 -2.48
C THR A 61 3.33 7.95 -1.46
N PHE A 62 3.56 8.23 -0.18
CA PHE A 62 2.71 7.72 0.88
C PHE A 62 1.23 8.11 0.70
N GLN A 63 0.99 9.32 0.18
CA GLN A 63 -0.35 9.82 -0.06
C GLN A 63 -1.09 9.01 -1.12
N LEU A 64 -0.44 8.71 -2.26
CA LEU A 64 -1.01 7.86 -3.31
C LEU A 64 -1.35 6.46 -2.77
N PHE A 65 -0.44 5.87 -1.99
CA PHE A 65 -0.68 4.57 -1.36
C PHE A 65 -1.88 4.59 -0.40
N GLN A 66 -1.97 5.64 0.43
CA GLN A 66 -3.09 5.81 1.37
C GLN A 66 -4.42 6.04 0.64
N ASP A 67 -4.42 6.79 -0.46
CA ASP A 67 -5.63 7.06 -1.24
C ASP A 67 -6.13 5.77 -1.91
N LEU A 68 -5.23 4.95 -2.47
CA LEU A 68 -5.59 3.64 -3.04
C LEU A 68 -6.12 2.66 -1.99
N LEU A 69 -5.53 2.66 -0.79
CA LEU A 69 -6.06 1.89 0.33
C LEU A 69 -7.48 2.31 0.68
N LYS A 70 -7.75 3.62 0.76
CA LYS A 70 -9.09 4.15 1.07
C LYS A 70 -10.08 3.82 -0.05
N GLU A 71 -9.70 3.97 -1.30
CA GLU A 71 -10.55 3.63 -2.44
C GLU A 71 -10.96 2.15 -2.38
N ARG A 72 -10.02 1.24 -2.15
CA ARG A 72 -10.37 -0.17 -1.96
C ARG A 72 -11.20 -0.42 -0.72
N ASN A 73 -10.84 0.16 0.42
CA ASN A 73 -11.61 -0.04 1.64
C ASN A 73 -13.05 0.47 1.47
N SER A 74 -13.24 1.62 0.81
CA SER A 74 -14.57 2.12 0.46
C SER A 74 -15.30 1.23 -0.55
N ALA A 75 -14.63 0.75 -1.60
CA ALA A 75 -15.23 -0.14 -2.60
C ALA A 75 -15.65 -1.50 -2.02
N TYR A 76 -14.93 -2.02 -1.02
CA TYR A 76 -15.18 -3.33 -0.41
C TYR A 76 -16.05 -3.27 0.87
N HIS A 77 -15.98 -2.18 1.65
CA HIS A 77 -16.74 -2.03 2.90
C HIS A 77 -18.06 -1.25 2.76
N VAL A 78 -18.39 -0.70 1.58
CA VAL A 78 -19.71 -0.06 1.33
C VAL A 78 -20.86 -1.08 1.20
N LYS A 79 -20.62 -2.39 1.30
CA LYS A 79 -21.69 -3.40 1.44
C LYS A 79 -21.75 -4.03 2.83
N LYS A 80 -22.00 -3.21 3.86
CA LYS A 80 -22.69 -3.63 5.09
C LYS A 80 -23.59 -2.49 5.59
N LYS A 81 -24.75 -2.34 4.97
CA LYS A 81 -25.96 -1.81 5.60
C LYS A 81 -27.13 -2.67 5.16
#